data_AF-A0A9D1GYU6-F1
#
_entry.id   AF-A0A9D1GYU6-F1
#
_cell.length_a   1.000
_cell.length_b   1.000
_cell.length_c   1.000
_cell.angle_alpha   90.00
_cell.angle_beta   90.00
_cell.angle_gamma   90.00
#
_symmetry.space_group_name_H-M   'P 1'
#
loop_
_entity.id
_entity.type
_entity.pdbx_description
1 polymer ?
#
loop_
_entity_poly.entity_id
_entity_poly.type
_entity_poly.pdbx_seq_one_letter_code
_entity_poly.pdbx_strand_id
1 'polypeptide(L)'
;MAATVAYLDDFIATRHGVEVWVESPTNFNRPSIVVIAHDGEWTRRVVPSPRYGHEFARERRLASYDAGVVAYPQRMRDWNRRSKD
;
A
#
# COMPACT_ATOMS: atom_id res chain seq x y z
N MET A 1 11.28 2.32 -11.29
CA MET A 1 10.61 1.08 -10.81
C MET A 1 11.46 0.31 -9.81
N ALA A 2 12.73 -0.03 -10.10
CA ALA A 2 13.59 -0.74 -9.15
C ALA A 2 13.71 -0.05 -7.76
N ALA A 3 13.96 1.26 -7.72
CA ALA A 3 14.01 2.01 -6.45
C ALA A 3 12.67 2.01 -5.68
N THR A 4 11.54 1.99 -6.39
CA THR A 4 10.21 1.89 -5.79
C THR A 4 10.03 0.54 -5.10
N VAL A 5 10.41 -0.55 -5.78
CA VAL A 5 10.31 -1.91 -5.25
C VAL A 5 11.22 -2.09 -4.05
N ALA A 6 12.49 -1.69 -4.15
CA ALA A 6 13.44 -1.77 -3.04
C ALA A 6 12.95 -1.03 -1.78
N TYR A 7 12.37 0.16 -1.97
CA TYR A 7 11.79 0.91 -0.85
C TYR A 7 10.57 0.22 -0.23
N LEU A 8 9.70 -0.38 -1.05
CA LEU A 8 8.55 -1.12 -0.53
C LEU A 8 8.97 -2.42 0.15
N ASP A 9 10.01 -3.09 -0.36
CA ASP A 9 10.57 -4.30 0.24
C ASP A 9 11.19 -4.00 1.60
N ASP A 10 11.95 -2.91 1.71
CA ASP A 10 12.44 -2.42 3.00
C ASP A 10 11.28 -2.11 3.96
N PHE A 11 10.24 -1.42 3.47
CA PHE A 11 9.06 -1.13 4.28
C PHE A 11 8.43 -2.40 4.85
N ILE A 12 8.26 -3.42 4.00
CA ILE A 12 7.67 -4.72 4.36
C ILE A 12 8.59 -5.52 5.28
N ALA A 13 9.90 -5.45 5.09
CA ALA A 13 10.87 -6.19 5.89
C ALA A 13 10.96 -5.67 7.33
N THR A 14 10.80 -4.37 7.55
CA THR A 14 10.96 -3.76 8.88
C THR A 14 9.65 -3.58 9.64
N ARG A 15 8.50 -3.99 9.08
CA ARG A 15 7.16 -3.80 9.68
C ARG A 15 6.37 -5.09 9.61
N HIS A 16 5.60 -5.39 10.65
CA HIS A 16 4.75 -6.58 10.69
C HIS A 16 3.31 -6.27 10.26
N GLY A 17 2.58 -7.32 9.86
CA GLY A 17 1.17 -7.24 9.51
C GLY A 17 0.87 -6.27 8.36
N VAL A 18 1.79 -6.17 7.39
CA VAL A 18 1.63 -5.29 6.23
C VAL A 18 0.58 -5.86 5.29
N GLU A 19 -0.37 -5.01 4.89
CA GLU A 19 -1.40 -5.31 3.91
C GLU A 19 -1.35 -4.27 2.77
N VAL A 20 -1.86 -4.63 1.59
CA VAL A 20 -1.77 -3.82 0.37
C VAL A 20 -3.16 -3.38 -0.10
N TRP A 21 -3.35 -2.08 -0.32
CA TRP A 21 -4.51 -1.53 -1.02
C TRP A 21 -4.10 -1.10 -2.41
N VAL A 22 -4.79 -1.62 -3.43
CA VAL A 22 -4.57 -1.30 -4.84
C VAL A 22 -5.56 -0.22 -5.23
N GLU A 23 -5.04 0.90 -5.70
CA GLU A 23 -5.81 2.02 -6.22
C GLU A 23 -5.86 1.97 -7.74
N SER A 24 -7.07 1.86 -8.27
CA SER A 24 -7.33 1.96 -9.71
C SER A 24 -6.92 3.33 -10.26
N PRO A 25 -6.50 3.39 -11.54
CA PRO A 25 -6.26 4.68 -12.17
C PRO A 25 -7.55 5.49 -12.26
N THR A 26 -7.40 6.81 -12.24
CA THR A 26 -8.47 7.74 -12.63
C THR A 26 -8.03 8.53 -13.86
N ASN A 27 -8.88 9.42 -14.39
CA ASN A 27 -8.51 10.29 -15.51
C ASN A 27 -7.25 11.14 -15.23
N PHE A 28 -6.95 11.40 -13.95
CA PHE A 28 -5.85 12.28 -13.55
C PHE A 28 -4.74 11.56 -12.78
N ASN A 29 -5.01 10.38 -12.22
CA ASN A 29 -4.05 9.65 -11.40
C ASN A 29 -3.67 8.30 -12.02
N ARG A 30 -2.37 8.01 -12.06
CA ARG A 30 -1.83 6.69 -12.36
C ARG A 30 -2.23 5.69 -11.26
N PRO A 31 -2.28 4.38 -11.56
CA PRO A 31 -2.56 3.39 -10.53
C PRO A 31 -1.45 3.40 -9.47
N SER A 32 -1.82 3.12 -8.24
CA SER A 32 -0.89 3.08 -7.11
C SER A 32 -1.24 1.96 -6.16
N ILE A 33 -0.28 1.61 -5.30
CA ILE A 33 -0.53 0.80 -4.13
C ILE A 33 -0.24 1.60 -2.87
N VAL A 34 -1.02 1.34 -1.84
CA VAL A 34 -0.81 1.81 -0.47
C VAL A 34 -0.48 0.58 0.37
N VAL A 35 0.71 0.54 0.96
CA VAL A 35 1.08 -0.51 1.91
C VAL A 35 0.86 0.04 3.32
N ILE A 36 0.17 -0.72 4.18
CA ILE A 36 -0.24 -0.29 5.51
C ILE A 36 0.18 -1.36 6.53
N ALA A 37 1.05 -1.00 7.46
CA ALA A 37 1.51 -1.85 8.55
C ALA A 37 0.44 -2.05 9.64
N HIS A 38 0.72 -2.96 10.58
CA HIS A 38 -0.18 -3.29 11.68
C HIS A 38 -0.51 -2.10 12.59
N ASP A 39 0.42 -1.19 12.84
CA ASP A 39 0.23 0.01 13.67
C ASP A 39 -0.43 1.19 12.93
N GLY A 40 -0.63 1.02 11.62
CA GLY A 40 -1.20 2.01 10.72
C GLY A 40 -0.18 2.86 9.96
N GLU A 41 1.12 2.68 10.18
CA GLU A 41 2.12 3.32 9.32
C GLU A 41 1.90 2.91 7.87
N TRP A 42 2.04 3.85 6.94
CA TRP A 42 1.77 3.58 5.55
C TRP A 42 2.64 4.40 4.60
N THR A 43 2.75 3.89 3.38
CA THR A 43 3.38 4.61 2.27
C THR A 43 2.69 4.26 0.96
N ARG A 44 2.68 5.21 0.01
CA ARG A 44 2.01 5.07 -1.28
C ARG A 44 3.00 5.20 -2.43
N ARG A 45 2.89 4.33 -3.42
CA ARG A 45 3.75 4.36 -4.63
C ARG A 45 2.94 4.09 -5.88
N VAL A 46 3.25 4.82 -6.95
CA VAL A 46 2.70 4.57 -8.29
C VAL A 46 3.24 3.24 -8.82
N VAL A 47 2.37 2.46 -9.44
CA VAL A 47 2.68 1.17 -10.06
C VAL A 47 2.29 1.16 -11.54
N PRO A 48 2.82 0.22 -12.35
CA PRO A 48 2.46 0.13 -13.77
C PRO A 48 0.99 -0.19 -14.03
N SER A 49 0.34 -0.98 -13.17
CA SER A 49 -1.07 -1.37 -13.31
C SER A 49 -1.65 -1.87 -11.98
N PRO A 50 -2.99 -1.91 -11.82
CA PRO A 50 -3.62 -2.57 -10.67
C PRO A 50 -3.22 -4.04 -10.53
N ARG A 51 -3.16 -4.75 -11.67
CA ARG A 51 -2.69 -6.15 -11.73
C ARG A 51 -1.29 -6.30 -11.15
N TYR A 52 -0.36 -5.41 -11.50
CA TYR A 52 0.97 -5.41 -10.92
C TYR A 52 0.92 -5.26 -9.39
N GLY A 53 0.02 -4.43 -8.86
CA GLY A 53 -0.17 -4.27 -7.41
C GLY A 53 -0.55 -5.58 -6.71
N HIS A 54 -1.48 -6.34 -7.29
CA HIS A 54 -1.85 -7.65 -6.77
C HIS A 54 -0.74 -8.70 -6.94
N GLU A 55 -0.04 -8.70 -8.07
CA GLU A 55 1.10 -9.62 -8.28
C GLU A 55 2.23 -9.33 -7.29
N PHE A 56 2.55 -8.06 -7.08
CA PHE A 56 3.51 -7.59 -6.08
C PHE A 56 3.17 -8.12 -4.67
N ALA A 57 1.90 -7.99 -4.26
CA ALA A 57 1.43 -8.47 -2.96
C ALA A 57 1.47 -10.00 -2.87
N ARG A 58 1.03 -10.70 -3.92
CA ARG A 58 1.01 -12.17 -4.01
C ARG A 58 2.41 -12.76 -3.88
N GLU A 59 3.39 -12.22 -4.59
CA GLU A 59 4.79 -12.66 -4.52
C GLU A 59 5.37 -12.55 -3.10
N ARG A 60 4.89 -11.56 -2.33
CA ARG A 60 5.30 -11.29 -0.95
C ARG A 60 4.37 -11.92 0.09
N ARG A 61 3.37 -12.70 -0.34
CA ARG A 61 2.36 -13.35 0.51
C ARG A 61 1.61 -12.36 1.42
N LEU A 62 1.35 -11.16 0.92
CA LEU A 62 0.57 -10.13 1.62
C LEU A 62 -0.89 -10.18 1.15
N ALA A 63 -1.81 -9.89 2.06
CA ALA A 63 -3.20 -9.64 1.68
C ALA A 63 -3.29 -8.37 0.82
N SER A 64 -4.15 -8.39 -0.20
CA SER A 64 -4.36 -7.25 -1.09
C SER A 64 -5.84 -6.99 -1.33
N TYR A 65 -6.25 -5.73 -1.37
CA TYR A 65 -7.64 -5.31 -1.58
C TYR A 65 -7.73 -4.18 -2.60
N ASP A 66 -8.84 -4.09 -3.33
CA ASP A 66 -9.16 -2.91 -4.12
C ASP A 66 -9.63 -1.78 -3.19
N ALA A 67 -8.95 -0.62 -3.24
CA ALA A 67 -9.28 0.53 -2.40
C ALA A 67 -10.65 1.16 -2.71
N GLY A 68 -11.21 0.88 -3.89
CA GLY A 68 -12.57 1.25 -4.26
C GLY A 68 -13.65 0.33 -3.67
N VAL A 69 -13.27 -0.82 -3.11
CA VAL A 69 -14.17 -1.84 -2.56
C VAL A 69 -14.00 -1.94 -1.05
N VAL A 70 -12.76 -2.03 -0.58
CA VAL A 70 -12.41 -2.12 0.83
C VAL A 70 -11.82 -0.79 1.28
N ALA A 71 -12.53 -0.13 2.20
CA ALA A 71 -12.05 1.11 2.79
C ALA A 71 -10.71 0.93 3.50
N TYR A 72 -9.93 2.00 3.60
CA TYR A 72 -8.70 2.01 4.38
C TYR A 72 -8.98 1.70 5.86
N PRO A 73 -8.10 0.93 6.52
CA PRO A 73 -8.36 0.44 7.86
C PRO A 73 -8.24 1.57 8.88
N GLN A 74 -8.98 1.47 9.98
CA GLN A 74 -9.01 2.51 11.03
C GLN A 74 -7.61 2.86 11.55
N ARG A 75 -6.71 1.87 11.67
CA ARG A 75 -5.31 2.07 12.08
C ARG A 75 -4.54 3.10 11.23
N MET A 76 -4.79 3.17 9.92
CA MET A 76 -4.16 4.18 9.05
C MET A 76 -4.64 5.59 9.39
N ARG A 77 -5.93 5.73 9.71
CA ARG A 77 -6.52 7.01 10.15
C ARG A 77 -5.94 7.43 11.50
N ASP A 78 -5.77 6.49 12.41
CA ASP A 78 -5.17 6.75 13.72
C ASP A 78 -3.69 7.14 13.61
N TRP A 79 -2.92 6.48 12.74
CA TRP A 79 -1.55 6.87 12.41
C TRP A 79 -1.47 8.30 11.90
N ASN A 80 -2.33 8.66 10.94
CA ASN A 80 -2.41 10.02 10.40
C ASN A 80 -2.78 11.07 11.45
N ARG A 81 -3.55 10.70 12.49
CA ARG A 81 -3.87 11.60 13.59
C ARG A 81 -2.65 11.82 14.51
N ARG A 82 -1.88 10.76 14.81
CA ARG A 82 -0.66 10.86 15.63
C ARG A 82 0.49 11.59 14.92
N SER A 83 0.54 11.50 13.59
CA SER A 83 1.63 12.08 12.78
C SER A 83 1.40 13.54 12.36
N LYS A 84 0.29 14.15 12.82
CA LYS A 84 -0.03 15.56 12.55
C LYS A 84 0.42 16.51 13.67
N ASP A 85 0.93 15.96 14.76
CA ASP A 85 1.59 16.67 15.86
C ASP A 85 3.11 16.67 15.62
#